data_AF-A0A9D5HTQ1-F1
#
_entry.id   AF-A0A9D5HTQ1-F1
#
_cell.length_a   1.000
_cell.length_b   1.000
_cell.length_c   1.000
_cell.angle_alpha   90.00
_cell.angle_beta   90.00
_cell.angle_gamma   90.00
#
_symmetry.space_group_name_H-M   'P 1'
#
loop_
_entity.id
_entity.type
_entity.pdbx_description
1 polymer ?
#
loop_
_entity_poly.entity_id
_entity_poly.type
_entity_poly.pdbx_seq_one_letter_code
_entity_poly.pdbx_strand_id
1 'polypeptide(L)'
;MRGDDSSLGVKRSKGGRRRRMSGSSSSRGSVERKVRELRSLVPGGEQIHADDDHHELLSLTADYIFQLRLQLHLLRALCDLYNLQA
;
A
#
# COMPACT_ATOMS: atom_id res chain seq x y z
N MET A 1 -53.54 -51.88 2.91
CA MET A 1 -52.60 -51.17 3.82
C MET A 1 -52.55 -49.73 3.30
N ARG A 2 -53.30 -48.73 3.81
CA ARG A 2 -53.15 -47.96 5.08
C ARG A 2 -51.67 -47.74 5.42
N GLY A 3 -51.09 -46.55 5.54
CA GLY A 3 -51.57 -45.18 5.68
C GLY A 3 -50.59 -44.47 6.66
N ASP A 4 -50.10 -43.30 6.25
CA ASP A 4 -49.59 -42.14 7.02
C ASP A 4 -48.49 -42.23 8.10
N ASP A 5 -47.86 -41.05 8.25
CA ASP A 5 -47.16 -40.47 9.42
C ASP A 5 -45.72 -40.92 9.73
N SER A 6 -44.78 -40.07 10.16
CA SER A 6 -44.67 -38.62 10.31
C SER A 6 -43.26 -38.32 10.83
N SER A 7 -42.69 -37.17 10.46
CA SER A 7 -41.76 -36.31 11.22
C SER A 7 -40.55 -36.89 11.97
N LEU A 8 -39.33 -36.43 11.64
CA LEU A 8 -38.37 -35.88 12.62
C LEU A 8 -37.41 -34.88 11.94
N GLY A 9 -37.45 -33.63 12.40
CA GLY A 9 -36.54 -32.56 11.98
C GLY A 9 -35.14 -32.68 12.59
N VAL A 10 -34.24 -31.80 12.17
CA VAL A 10 -33.30 -31.05 13.02
C VAL A 10 -32.52 -30.07 12.13
N LYS A 11 -32.67 -28.78 12.45
CA LYS A 11 -31.87 -27.66 11.93
C LYS A 11 -30.40 -27.83 12.34
N ARG A 12 -29.44 -27.60 11.43
CA ARG A 12 -28.08 -27.22 11.81
C ARG A 12 -27.56 -26.08 10.93
N SER A 13 -27.75 -24.87 11.42
CA SER A 13 -26.93 -23.72 11.04
C SER A 13 -25.50 -23.92 11.53
N LYS A 14 -24.54 -23.93 10.61
CA LYS A 14 -23.12 -23.62 10.87
C LYS A 14 -22.67 -22.76 9.69
N GLY A 15 -22.64 -21.43 9.78
CA GLY A 15 -21.95 -20.72 10.86
C GLY A 15 -20.46 -21.02 10.74
N GLY A 16 -19.83 -20.48 9.68
CA GLY A 16 -18.43 -20.74 9.39
C GLY A 16 -17.84 -19.69 8.46
N ARG A 17 -18.08 -18.40 8.77
CA ARG A 17 -17.23 -17.31 8.31
C ARG A 17 -15.79 -17.75 8.59
N ARG A 18 -15.07 -18.15 7.55
CA ARG A 18 -13.62 -18.38 7.59
C ARG A 18 -13.00 -17.02 7.92
N ARG A 19 -12.90 -16.74 9.22
CA ARG A 19 -12.13 -15.64 9.78
C ARG A 19 -10.70 -15.90 9.34
N ARG A 20 -10.29 -15.20 8.27
CA ARG A 20 -8.90 -15.04 7.89
C ARG A 20 -8.21 -14.33 9.05
N MET A 21 -7.70 -15.10 10.00
CA MET A 21 -6.81 -14.61 11.04
C MET A 21 -5.56 -15.46 10.96
N SER A 22 -4.67 -15.12 10.02
CA SER A 22 -3.25 -15.42 10.15
C SER A 22 -2.59 -14.22 10.81
N GLY A 23 -2.69 -14.16 12.13
CA GLY A 23 -1.92 -13.23 12.95
C GLY A 23 -0.49 -13.74 13.06
N SER A 24 0.41 -13.14 12.27
CA SER A 24 1.86 -13.03 12.56
C SER A 24 2.64 -12.16 11.55
N SER A 25 1.99 -11.57 10.53
CA SER A 25 2.65 -10.83 9.43
C SER A 25 2.46 -9.30 9.44
N SER A 26 2.02 -8.70 10.55
CA SER A 26 1.60 -7.28 10.58
C SER A 26 2.72 -6.29 10.27
N SER A 27 3.97 -6.57 10.65
CA SER A 27 5.12 -5.69 10.36
C SER A 27 5.60 -5.82 8.93
N ARG A 28 5.82 -7.04 8.44
CA ARG A 28 6.32 -7.29 7.07
C ARG A 28 5.33 -6.81 6.00
N GLY A 29 4.03 -7.07 6.20
CA GLY A 29 2.99 -6.54 5.32
C GLY A 29 2.86 -5.00 5.39
N SER A 30 3.22 -4.38 6.52
CA SER A 30 3.26 -2.92 6.64
C SER A 30 4.45 -2.31 5.90
N VAL A 31 5.62 -2.95 5.95
CA VAL A 31 6.82 -2.51 5.21
C VAL A 31 6.61 -2.67 3.70
N GLU A 32 6.11 -3.81 3.24
CA GLU A 32 5.81 -4.03 1.81
C GLU A 32 4.80 -3.01 1.27
N ARG A 33 3.80 -2.64 2.08
CA ARG A 33 2.85 -1.58 1.71
C ARG A 33 3.54 -0.22 1.56
N LYS A 34 4.42 0.14 2.49
CA LYS A 34 5.20 1.39 2.43
C LYS A 34 6.16 1.41 1.25
N VAL A 35 6.82 0.28 0.95
CA VAL A 35 7.70 0.15 -0.21
C VAL A 35 6.90 0.31 -1.51
N ARG A 36 5.72 -0.30 -1.60
CA ARG A 36 4.82 -0.11 -2.76
C ARG A 36 4.39 1.33 -2.93
N GLU A 37 3.99 1.98 -1.84
CA GLU A 37 3.63 3.40 -1.86
C GLU A 37 4.81 4.26 -2.31
N LEU A 38 6.01 4.00 -1.80
CA LEU A 38 7.21 4.73 -2.19
C LEU A 38 7.51 4.60 -3.70
N ARG A 39 7.35 3.41 -4.28
CA ARG A 39 7.53 3.18 -5.73
C ARG A 39 6.60 4.02 -6.59
N SER A 40 5.35 4.18 -6.15
CA SER A 40 4.37 4.99 -6.87
C SER A 40 4.66 6.50 -6.81
N LEU A 41 5.42 6.96 -5.82
CA LEU A 41 5.77 8.36 -5.62
C LEU A 41 7.05 8.78 -6.34
N VAL A 42 7.99 7.85 -6.52
CA VAL A 42 9.30 8.15 -7.08
C VAL A 42 9.29 7.89 -8.59
N PRO A 43 9.67 8.88 -9.43
CA PRO A 43 9.78 8.67 -10.87
C PRO A 43 10.77 7.54 -11.18
N GLY A 44 10.34 6.50 -11.91
CA GLY A 44 11.17 5.32 -12.15
C GLY A 44 11.05 4.22 -11.08
N GLY A 45 10.30 4.45 -10.00
CA GLY A 45 10.19 3.53 -8.87
C GLY A 45 9.35 2.27 -9.14
N GLU A 46 8.36 2.35 -10.03
CA GLU A 46 7.53 1.19 -10.43
C GLU A 46 8.31 0.13 -11.22
N GLN A 47 9.40 0.54 -11.88
CA GLN A 47 10.27 -0.37 -12.64
C GLN A 47 11.22 -1.18 -11.74
N ILE A 48 11.39 -0.80 -10.47
CA ILE A 48 12.28 -1.47 -9.52
C ILE A 48 11.53 -2.64 -8.85
N HIS A 49 12.07 -3.86 -8.96
CA HIS A 49 11.38 -5.07 -8.53
C HIS A 49 11.33 -5.26 -7.00
N ALA A 50 10.23 -5.88 -6.54
CA ALA A 50 9.98 -6.46 -5.20
C ALA A 50 11.22 -6.84 -4.41
N ASP A 51 11.90 -7.80 -5.00
CA ASP A 51 12.49 -8.88 -4.22
C ASP A 51 14.02 -8.76 -4.12
N ASP A 52 14.64 -7.86 -4.88
CA ASP A 52 16.11 -7.78 -4.98
C ASP A 52 16.69 -6.36 -4.81
N ASP A 53 15.96 -5.29 -5.17
CA ASP A 53 16.56 -3.96 -5.35
C ASP A 53 16.01 -2.85 -4.44
N HIS A 54 15.86 -3.13 -3.14
CA HIS A 54 15.47 -2.10 -2.16
C HIS A 54 16.47 -0.95 -2.04
N HIS A 55 17.76 -1.22 -2.22
CA HIS A 55 18.81 -0.20 -2.14
C HIS A 55 18.71 0.82 -3.29
N GLU A 56 18.44 0.34 -4.51
CA GLU A 56 18.26 1.20 -5.68
C GLU A 56 17.07 2.15 -5.50
N LEU A 57 15.94 1.63 -5.01
CA LEU A 57 14.75 2.44 -4.71
C LEU A 57 15.07 3.55 -3.71
N LEU A 58 15.86 3.27 -2.66
CA LEU A 58 16.24 4.27 -1.67
C LEU A 58 17.19 5.33 -2.26
N SER A 59 18.13 4.92 -3.11
CA SER A 59 19.03 5.86 -3.82
C SER A 59 18.23 6.80 -4.72
N LEU A 60 17.35 6.23 -5.56
CA LEU A 60 16.48 6.99 -6.45
C LEU A 60 15.56 7.95 -5.68
N THR A 61 15.07 7.51 -4.51
CA THR A 61 14.28 8.36 -3.60
C THR A 61 15.10 9.55 -3.10
N ALA A 62 16.35 9.32 -2.68
CA ALA A 62 17.22 10.38 -2.19
C ALA A 62 17.50 11.43 -3.27
N ASP A 63 17.80 10.98 -4.49
CA ASP A 63 18.02 11.84 -5.65
C ASP A 63 16.76 12.65 -5.97
N TYR A 64 15.59 12.01 -5.95
CA TYR A 64 14.33 12.69 -6.22
C TYR A 64 13.99 13.75 -5.16
N ILE A 65 14.21 13.47 -3.87
CA ILE A 65 14.05 14.45 -2.79
C ILE A 65 14.98 15.65 -3.01
N PHE A 66 16.22 15.40 -3.41
CA PHE A 66 17.19 16.45 -3.70
C PHE A 66 16.74 17.33 -4.87
N GLN A 67 16.27 16.73 -5.96
CA GLN A 67 15.74 17.44 -7.13
C GLN A 67 14.52 18.31 -6.78
N LEU A 68 13.56 17.78 -6.02
CA LEU A 68 12.40 18.54 -5.57
C LEU A 68 12.81 19.76 -4.72
N ARG A 69 13.77 19.60 -3.81
CA ARG A 69 14.29 20.71 -3.01
C ARG A 69 14.94 21.78 -3.88
N LEU A 70 15.74 21.39 -4.87
CA LEU A 70 16.32 22.32 -5.83
C LEU A 70 15.25 23.07 -6.63
N GLN A 71 14.22 22.37 -7.12
CA GLN A 71 13.10 22.99 -7.84
C GLN A 71 12.37 24.03 -6.97
N LEU A 72 12.14 23.72 -5.69
CA LEU A 72 11.53 24.66 -4.75
C LEU A 72 12.43 25.87 -4.48
N HIS A 73 13.73 25.66 -4.29
CA HIS A 73 14.67 26.78 -4.10
C HIS A 73 14.73 27.68 -5.34
N LEU A 74 14.77 27.10 -6.54
CA LEU A 74 14.72 27.85 -7.79
C LEU A 74 13.42 28.65 -7.90
N LEU A 75 12.27 28.01 -7.68
CA LEU A 75 10.97 28.67 -7.76
C LEU A 75 10.88 29.80 -6.75
N ARG A 76 11.38 29.60 -5.52
CA ARG A 76 11.41 30.64 -4.50
C ARG A 76 12.30 31.81 -4.91
N ALA A 77 13.51 31.55 -5.42
CA ALA A 77 14.41 32.58 -5.90
C ALA A 77 13.78 33.38 -7.06
N LEU A 78 13.04 32.74 -7.95
CA LEU A 78 12.30 33.41 -9.01
C LEU A 78 11.16 34.26 -8.45
N CYS A 79 10.37 33.74 -7.51
CA CYS A 79 9.32 34.53 -6.84
C CYS A 79 9.90 35.77 -6.15
N ASP A 80 11.03 35.63 -5.46
CA ASP A 80 11.70 36.74 -4.79
C ASP A 80 12.25 37.76 -5.81
N LEU A 81 12.85 37.29 -6.93
CA LEU A 81 13.35 38.15 -8.01
C LEU A 81 12.24 38.98 -8.67
N TYR A 82 11.06 38.38 -8.86
CA TYR A 82 9.92 39.03 -9.51
C TYR A 82 8.92 39.64 -8.52
N ASN A 83 9.22 39.66 -7.21
CA ASN A 83 8.31 40.10 -6.14
C ASN A 83 6.92 39.46 -6.20
N LEU A 84 6.85 38.19 -6.65
CA LEU A 84 5.62 37.41 -6.76
C LEU A 84 5.25 36.78 -5.41
N GLN A 85 5.19 37.59 -4.35
CA GLN A 85 4.72 37.11 -3.04
C GLN A 85 3.21 36.82 -3.16
N ALA A 86 2.85 35.56 -2.93
CA ALA A 86 1.47 35.11 -2.79
C ALA A 86 0.93 35.40 -1.38
#